data_AF-A0A450TQL6-F1
#
_entry.id   AF-A0A450TQL6-F1
#
_cell.length_a   1.000
_cell.length_b   1.000
_cell.length_c   1.000
_cell.angle_alpha   90.00
_cell.angle_beta   90.00
_cell.angle_gamma   90.00
#
_symmetry.space_group_name_H-M   'P 1'
#
loop_
_entity.id
_entity.type
_entity.pdbx_description
1 polymer ?
#
loop_
_entity_poly.entity_id
_entity_poly.type
_entity_poly.pdbx_seq_one_letter_code
_entity_poly.pdbx_strand_id
1 'polypeptide(L)' 'MLFTPTKVAFGRHETFALRYSWLTKGFEAVAKDPSIFTS' A
#
# COMPACT_ATOMS: atom_id res chain seq x y z
N MET A 1 16.22 20.51 5.40
CA MET A 1 15.92 19.20 4.77
C MET A 1 14.50 19.26 4.22
N LEU A 2 14.29 18.91 2.95
CA LEU A 2 13.03 19.15 2.21
C LEU A 2 12.11 17.92 2.23
N PHE A 3 11.85 17.32 3.40
CA PHE A 3 10.91 16.21 3.52
C PHE A 3 9.74 16.58 4.43
N THR A 4 8.52 16.40 3.94
CA THR A 4 7.31 16.51 4.76
C THR A 4 7.12 15.19 5.52
N PRO A 5 7.20 15.16 6.87
CA PRO A 5 7.17 13.91 7.64
C PRO A 5 5.94 13.04 7.39
N THR A 6 4.80 13.64 7.02
CA THR A 6 3.54 12.94 6.75
C THR A 6 3.41 12.40 5.33
N LYS A 7 4.33 12.73 4.43
CA LYS A 7 4.32 12.30 3.02
C LYS A 7 5.51 11.41 2.65
N VAL A 8 6.36 11.10 3.62
CA VAL A 8 7.52 10.24 3.43
C VAL A 8 7.32 8.94 4.21
N ALA A 9 7.67 7.83 3.57
CA ALA A 9 7.59 6.51 4.17
C ALA A 9 8.79 5.68 3.73
N PHE A 10 9.43 5.02 4.70
CA PHE A 10 10.55 4.12 4.46
C PHE A 10 10.18 2.71 4.95
N GLY A 11 10.62 1.67 4.24
CA GLY A 11 10.52 0.27 4.71
C GLY A 11 9.11 -0.34 4.78
N ARG A 12 8.04 0.37 4.38
CA ARG A 12 6.64 -0.13 4.49
C ARG A 12 6.33 -1.40 3.70
N HIS A 13 7.16 -1.73 2.70
CA HIS A 13 6.99 -2.95 1.92
C HIS A 13 7.78 -4.14 2.51
N GLU A 14 8.44 -3.98 3.66
CA GLU A 14 9.11 -5.07 4.40
C GLU A 14 9.96 -5.98 3.52
N THR A 15 10.73 -5.40 2.59
CA THR A 15 11.56 -6.11 1.57
C THR A 15 10.80 -6.92 0.52
N PHE A 16 9.46 -6.98 0.58
CA PHE A 16 8.66 -7.57 -0.50
C PHE A 16 8.81 -6.75 -1.78
N ALA A 17 9.23 -7.42 -2.86
CA ALA A 17 9.15 -6.88 -4.20
C ALA A 17 7.70 -6.80 -4.67
N LEU A 18 7.37 -5.77 -5.45
CA LEU A 18 6.04 -5.59 -6.02
C LEU A 18 5.68 -6.79 -6.91
N ARG A 19 4.51 -7.40 -6.64
CA ARG A 19 3.98 -8.51 -7.44
C ARG A 19 2.83 -8.01 -8.28
N TYR A 20 2.86 -8.30 -9.59
CA TYR A 20 1.79 -7.89 -10.52
C TYR A 20 0.39 -8.28 -10.01
N SER A 21 0.25 -9.51 -9.49
CA SER A 21 -1.03 -10.01 -8.96
C SER A 21 -1.56 -9.27 -7.74
N TRP A 22 -0.73 -8.50 -7.02
CA TRP A 22 -1.20 -7.68 -5.90
C TRP A 22 -1.99 -6.46 -6.36
N LEU A 23 -1.71 -5.93 -7.55
CA LEU A 23 -2.39 -4.74 -8.07
C LEU A 23 -3.86 -5.02 -8.37
N THR A 24 -4.14 -6.05 -9.17
CA THR A 24 -5.51 -6.40 -9.56
C THR A 24 -6.32 -6.89 -8.36
N LYS A 25 -5.76 -7.82 -7.57
CA LYS A 25 -6.44 -8.34 -6.37
C LYS A 25 -6.67 -7.26 -5.31
N GLY A 26 -5.69 -6.38 -5.10
CA GLY A 26 -5.80 -5.28 -4.15
C GLY A 26 -6.88 -4.28 -4.57
N PHE A 27 -6.94 -3.93 -5.86
CA PHE A 27 -7.97 -3.06 -6.40
C PHE A 27 -9.37 -3.67 -6.26
N GLU A 28 -9.57 -4.92 -6.68
CA GLU A 28 -10.86 -5.60 -6.55
C GLU A 28 -11.31 -5.72 -5.09
N ALA A 29 -10.37 -6.02 -4.18
CA ALA A 29 -10.64 -6.12 -2.75
C ALA A 29 -11.08 -4.77 -2.17
N VAL A 30 -10.37 -3.67 -2.48
CA VAL A 30 -10.73 -2.34 -1.94
C VAL A 30 -12.03 -1.80 -2.55
N ALA A 31 -12.32 -2.15 -3.81
CA ALA A 31 -13.58 -1.79 -4.46
C ALA A 31 -14.78 -2.47 -3.81
N LYS A 32 -14.59 -3.69 -3.28
CA LYS A 32 -15.64 -4.46 -2.58
C LYS A 32 -15.74 -4.07 -1.09
N ASP A 33 -14.60 -3.85 -0.45
CA ASP A 33 -14.49 -3.48 0.96
C ASP A 33 -13.45 -2.37 1.13
N PRO A 34 -13.89 -1.10 1.27
CA PRO A 34 -13.00 0.03 1.49
C PRO A 34 -12.15 -0.06 2.76
N SER A 35 -12.54 -0.91 3.72
CA SER A 35 -11.88 -1.07 5.03
C SER A 35 -10.89 -2.23 5.11
N ILE A 36 -10.71 -2.98 4.00
CA ILE A 36 -9.89 -4.20 3.97
C ILE A 36 -8.42 -4.02 4.39
N PHE A 37 -7.91 -2.79 4.34
CA PHE A 37 -6.53 -2.43 4.71
C PHE A 37 -6.42 -1.57 5.98
N THR A 38 -7.52 -1.34 6.72
CA THR A 38 -7.55 -0.43 7.89
C THR A 38 -7.55 -1.14 9.26
N SER A 39 -7.24 -2.43 9.29
CA SER A 39 -7.18 -3.28 10.49
C SER A 39 -5.85 -3.18 11.24
#